data_AF-A0A7S4C199-F1
#
_entry.id   AF-A0A7S4C199-F1
#
_cell.length_a   1.000
_cell.length_b   1.000
_cell.length_c   1.000
_cell.angle_alpha   90.00
_cell.angle_beta   90.00
_cell.angle_gamma   90.00
#
_symmetry.space_group_name_H-M   'P 1'
#
loop_
_entity.id
_entity.type
_entity.pdbx_description
1 polymer ?
#
loop_
_entity_poly.entity_id
_entity_poly.type
_entity_poly.pdbx_seq_one_letter_code
_entity_poly.pdbx_strand_id
1 'polypeptide(L)'
;RGGPTANAEAALAKLARRPLTKSLNGSPSGKLQPERMKDYAVLQNACRRAGRTSSAAQLSFNQAVLFENMGDNDGALRCYKEMLRASLECGDSTGEALACNCIGVNLQLRGGDWGKAGAEAGGGGGG
;
A
#
# COMPACT_ATOMS: atom_id res chain seq x y z
N ARG A 1 26.24 -45.57 -7.88
CA ARG A 1 26.09 -44.96 -9.22
C ARG A 1 24.94 -43.95 -9.13
N GLY A 2 25.20 -42.77 -8.53
CA GLY A 2 24.20 -41.71 -8.32
C GLY A 2 24.19 -40.80 -9.54
N GLY A 3 23.10 -40.80 -10.30
CA GLY A 3 22.98 -40.04 -11.53
C GLY A 3 22.85 -38.52 -11.29
N PRO A 4 23.17 -37.70 -12.31
CA PRO A 4 23.10 -36.23 -12.25
C PRO A 4 21.68 -35.66 -12.05
N THR A 5 20.67 -36.52 -11.99
CA THR A 5 19.25 -36.16 -11.84
C THR A 5 18.84 -35.91 -10.39
N ALA A 6 19.53 -36.50 -9.41
CA ALA A 6 19.19 -36.32 -7.99
C ALA A 6 19.40 -34.88 -7.48
N ASN A 7 20.26 -34.11 -8.14
CA ASN A 7 20.52 -32.70 -7.80
C ASN A 7 19.54 -31.75 -8.52
N ALA A 8 18.95 -32.17 -9.65
CA ALA A 8 18.02 -31.34 -10.42
C ALA A 8 16.65 -31.22 -9.72
N GLU A 9 16.12 -32.31 -9.14
CA GLU A 9 14.89 -32.27 -8.33
C GLU A 9 15.08 -31.47 -7.03
N ALA A 10 16.24 -31.60 -6.38
CA ALA A 10 16.57 -30.85 -5.16
C ALA A 10 16.69 -29.34 -5.42
N ALA A 11 17.15 -28.94 -6.61
CA ALA A 11 17.20 -27.54 -7.04
C ALA A 11 15.79 -27.00 -7.37
N LEU A 12 14.93 -27.81 -7.99
CA LEU A 12 13.53 -27.46 -8.27
C LEU A 12 12.71 -27.26 -6.99
N ALA A 13 12.96 -28.06 -5.96
CA ALA A 13 12.30 -27.92 -4.65
C ALA A 13 12.67 -26.59 -3.93
N LYS A 14 13.85 -26.04 -4.19
CA LYS A 14 14.26 -24.71 -3.66
C LYS A 14 13.71 -23.54 -4.49
N LEU A 15 13.45 -23.78 -5.78
CA LEU A 15 12.87 -22.80 -6.70
C LEU A 15 11.34 -22.81 -6.72
N ALA A 16 10.71 -23.82 -6.11
CA ALA A 16 9.28 -23.89 -5.86
C ALA A 16 8.89 -22.74 -4.93
N ARG A 17 8.51 -21.63 -5.55
CA ARG A 17 7.94 -20.43 -4.93
C ARG A 17 6.97 -20.87 -3.84
N ARG A 18 7.16 -20.34 -2.63
CA ARG A 18 6.28 -20.53 -1.45
C ARG A 18 4.83 -20.72 -1.93
N PRO A 19 4.16 -21.82 -1.56
CA PRO A 19 2.82 -22.10 -2.06
C PRO A 19 1.91 -20.90 -1.74
N LEU A 20 1.35 -20.29 -2.79
CA LEU A 20 0.40 -19.18 -2.71
C LEU A 20 -0.98 -19.61 -2.16
N THR A 21 -1.09 -20.80 -1.58
CA THR A 21 -2.35 -21.41 -1.15
C THR A 21 -2.63 -21.29 0.34
N LYS A 22 -1.88 -20.46 1.08
CA LYS A 22 -2.33 -20.07 2.43
C LYS A 22 -3.52 -19.12 2.28
N SER A 23 -4.70 -19.74 2.18
CA SER A 23 -6.04 -19.21 2.38
C SER A 23 -6.07 -17.74 2.83
N LEU A 24 -6.44 -16.86 1.91
CA LEU A 24 -6.75 -15.44 2.17
C LEU A 24 -8.14 -15.30 2.84
N ASN A 25 -8.49 -16.20 3.75
CA ASN A 25 -9.74 -16.14 4.52
C ASN A 25 -9.52 -15.81 6.00
N GLY A 26 -8.34 -15.30 6.35
CA GLY A 26 -8.08 -14.66 7.63
C GLY A 26 -7.55 -13.26 7.37
N SER A 27 -8.15 -12.25 8.01
CA SER A 27 -7.67 -10.87 8.01
C SER A 27 -6.14 -10.86 8.14
N PRO A 28 -5.40 -10.11 7.30
CA PRO A 28 -3.95 -10.19 7.25
C PRO A 28 -3.36 -9.63 8.56
N SER A 29 -3.29 -10.49 9.57
CA SER A 29 -3.02 -10.12 10.95
C SER A 29 -1.53 -9.89 11.17
N GLY A 30 -1.17 -8.62 11.35
CA GLY A 30 0.05 -8.12 12.00
C GLY A 30 1.39 -8.30 11.27
N LYS A 31 1.83 -9.54 11.02
CA LYS A 31 3.21 -9.82 10.59
C LYS A 31 3.46 -9.65 9.10
N LEU A 32 2.42 -9.84 8.29
CA LEU A 32 2.52 -9.84 6.82
C LEU A 32 2.48 -8.43 6.22
N GLN A 33 1.97 -7.46 6.96
CA GLN A 33 1.81 -6.07 6.50
C GLN A 33 3.15 -5.34 6.29
N PRO A 34 4.13 -5.38 7.22
CA PRO A 34 5.41 -4.70 7.03
C PRO A 34 6.30 -5.32 5.95
N GLU A 35 6.27 -6.65 5.77
CA GLU A 35 6.97 -7.31 4.65
C GLU A 35 6.37 -6.90 3.30
N ARG A 36 5.04 -6.97 3.17
CA ARG A 36 4.34 -6.57 1.93
C ARG A 36 4.58 -5.11 1.57
N MET A 37 4.65 -4.24 2.59
CA MET A 37 4.90 -2.83 2.38
C MET A 37 6.27 -2.55 1.75
N LYS A 38 7.31 -3.26 2.24
CA LYS A 38 8.67 -3.19 1.67
C LYS A 38 8.68 -3.75 0.25
N ASP A 39 8.02 -4.87 0.00
CA ASP A 39 7.93 -5.47 -1.33
C ASP A 39 7.27 -4.51 -2.34
N TYR A 40 6.18 -3.84 -1.94
CA TYR A 40 5.53 -2.85 -2.78
C TYR A 40 6.43 -1.63 -3.06
N ALA A 41 7.19 -1.17 -2.07
CA ALA A 41 8.12 -0.05 -2.27
C ALA A 41 9.25 -0.39 -3.26
N VAL A 42 9.81 -1.60 -3.14
CA VAL A 42 10.84 -2.09 -4.08
C VAL A 42 10.27 -2.21 -5.48
N LEU A 43 9.08 -2.79 -5.62
CA LEU A 43 8.42 -2.96 -6.92
C LEU A 43 8.04 -1.62 -7.54
N GLN A 44 7.56 -0.67 -6.75
CA GLN A 44 7.20 0.67 -7.21
C GLN A 44 8.41 1.40 -7.78
N ASN A 45 9.55 1.34 -7.09
CA ASN A 45 10.81 1.91 -7.59
C ASN A 45 11.28 1.23 -8.87
N ALA A 46 11.13 -0.10 -8.99
CA ALA A 46 11.44 -0.81 -10.22
C ALA A 46 10.52 -0.37 -11.38
N CYS A 47 9.22 -0.20 -11.12
CA CYS A 47 8.26 0.29 -12.10
C CYS A 47 8.56 1.73 -12.54
N ARG A 48 8.90 2.63 -11.60
CA ARG A 48 9.31 4.01 -11.94
C ARG A 48 10.56 4.02 -12.83
N ARG A 49 11.60 3.23 -12.49
CA ARG A 49 12.81 3.12 -13.33
C ARG A 49 12.54 2.53 -14.71
N ALA A 50 11.54 1.66 -14.82
CA ALA A 50 11.13 1.06 -16.08
C ALA A 50 10.16 1.94 -16.91
N GLY A 51 9.86 3.17 -16.46
CA GLY A 51 8.88 4.05 -17.12
C GLY A 51 7.43 3.58 -17.00
N ARG A 52 7.13 2.62 -16.12
CA ARG A 52 5.78 2.09 -15.88
C ARG A 52 5.11 2.84 -14.72
N THR A 53 4.86 4.10 -14.94
CA THR A 53 4.31 5.03 -13.95
C THR A 53 2.87 4.67 -13.52
N SER A 54 2.02 4.14 -14.41
CA SER A 54 0.69 3.62 -14.05
C SER A 54 0.78 2.43 -13.08
N SER A 55 1.74 1.52 -13.29
CA SER A 55 1.97 0.41 -12.35
C SER A 55 2.51 0.90 -11.00
N ALA A 56 3.29 1.98 -10.99
CA ALA A 56 3.72 2.63 -9.75
C ALA A 56 2.55 3.25 -8.99
N ALA A 57 1.60 3.88 -9.69
CA ALA A 57 0.37 4.43 -9.10
C ALA A 57 -0.46 3.33 -8.41
N GLN A 58 -0.64 2.18 -9.07
CA GLN A 58 -1.38 1.04 -8.50
C GLN A 58 -0.69 0.46 -7.25
N LEU A 59 0.64 0.50 -7.20
CA LEU A 59 1.39 0.05 -6.03
C LEU A 59 1.22 1.01 -4.85
N SER A 60 1.22 2.32 -5.11
CA SER A 60 0.89 3.33 -4.11
C SER A 60 -0.53 3.11 -3.55
N PHE A 61 -1.50 2.78 -4.40
CA PHE A 61 -2.86 2.43 -3.95
C PHE A 61 -2.85 1.24 -2.97
N ASN A 62 -2.16 0.16 -3.31
CA ASN A 62 -2.09 -1.03 -2.45
C ASN A 62 -1.41 -0.74 -1.11
N GLN A 63 -0.39 0.13 -1.08
CA GLN A 63 0.22 0.59 0.17
C GLN A 63 -0.74 1.43 1.00
N ALA A 64 -1.53 2.30 0.36
CA ALA A 64 -2.52 3.12 1.06
C ALA A 64 -3.58 2.25 1.76
N VAL A 65 -4.09 1.23 1.07
CA VAL A 65 -5.05 0.27 1.67
C VAL A 65 -4.42 -0.50 2.84
N LEU A 66 -3.13 -0.85 2.77
CA LEU A 66 -2.45 -1.46 3.92
C LEU A 66 -2.38 -0.51 5.12
N PHE A 67 -2.12 0.78 4.88
CA PHE A 67 -2.13 1.80 5.92
C PHE A 67 -3.51 2.01 6.53
N GLU A 68 -4.57 2.03 5.73
CA GLU A 68 -5.95 2.08 6.25
C GLU A 68 -6.27 0.85 7.12
N ASN A 69 -5.82 -0.34 6.71
CA ASN A 69 -5.95 -1.55 7.53
C ASN A 69 -5.14 -1.51 8.84
N MET A 70 -4.11 -0.66 8.91
CA MET A 70 -3.32 -0.39 10.12
C MET A 70 -3.91 0.74 10.98
N GLY A 71 -4.93 1.45 10.48
CA GLY A 71 -5.46 2.67 11.11
C GLY A 71 -4.57 3.90 10.93
N ASP A 72 -3.51 3.82 10.12
CA ASP A 72 -2.63 4.95 9.80
C ASP A 72 -3.19 5.74 8.60
N ASN A 73 -4.18 6.58 8.89
CA ASN A 73 -4.82 7.42 7.88
C ASN A 73 -3.83 8.43 7.25
N ASP A 74 -2.86 8.93 8.01
CA ASP A 74 -1.86 9.86 7.49
C ASP A 74 -0.90 9.18 6.52
N GLY A 75 -0.53 7.91 6.78
CA GLY A 75 0.22 7.05 5.87
C GLY A 75 -0.55 6.77 4.58
N ALA A 76 -1.83 6.41 4.70
CA ALA A 76 -2.70 6.17 3.55
C ALA A 76 -2.83 7.41 2.66
N LEU A 77 -3.04 8.58 3.26
CA LEU A 77 -3.16 9.85 2.54
C LEU A 77 -1.90 10.20 1.75
N ARG A 78 -0.70 9.94 2.30
CA ARG A 78 0.57 10.14 1.56
C ARG A 78 0.63 9.24 0.33
N CYS A 79 0.27 7.97 0.47
CA CYS A 79 0.27 7.02 -0.64
C CYS A 79 -0.77 7.38 -1.71
N TYR A 80 -1.98 7.81 -1.35
CA TYR A 80 -2.98 8.25 -2.33
C TYR A 80 -2.55 9.53 -3.07
N LYS A 81 -1.83 10.46 -2.42
CA LYS A 81 -1.25 11.63 -3.11
C LYS A 81 -0.15 11.25 -4.10
N GLU A 82 0.67 10.27 -3.76
CA GLU A 82 1.68 9.72 -4.69
C GLU A 82 1.03 9.01 -5.88
N MET A 83 -0.06 8.27 -5.65
CA MET A 83 -0.88 7.71 -6.72
C MET A 83 -1.41 8.81 -7.65
N LEU A 84 -2.01 9.87 -7.10
CA LEU A 84 -2.52 10.99 -7.89
C LEU A 84 -1.44 11.63 -8.77
N ARG A 85 -0.24 11.88 -8.21
CA ARG A 85 0.90 12.41 -8.97
C ARG A 85 1.29 11.50 -10.13
N ALA A 86 1.43 10.20 -9.87
CA ALA A 86 1.78 9.23 -10.90
C ALA A 86 0.71 9.12 -11.98
N SER A 87 -0.58 9.19 -11.63
CA SER A 87 -1.68 9.19 -12.60
C SER A 87 -1.67 10.43 -13.48
N LEU A 88 -1.45 11.62 -12.90
CA LEU A 88 -1.29 12.89 -13.63
C LEU A 88 -0.09 12.85 -14.60
N GLU A 89 1.04 12.30 -14.16
CA GLU A 89 2.25 12.11 -15.00
C GLU A 89 1.98 11.20 -16.21
N CYS A 90 1.04 10.26 -16.10
CA CYS A 90 0.68 9.33 -17.17
C CYS A 90 -0.48 9.81 -18.05
N GLY A 91 -1.22 10.84 -17.63
CA GLY A 91 -2.54 11.15 -18.18
C GLY A 91 -3.59 10.05 -17.92
N ASP A 92 -3.47 9.32 -16.81
CA ASP A 92 -4.44 8.31 -16.40
C ASP A 92 -5.61 8.94 -15.62
N SER A 93 -6.62 9.36 -16.37
CA SER A 93 -7.83 9.99 -15.82
C SER A 93 -8.63 9.08 -14.88
N THR A 94 -8.55 7.76 -15.07
CA THR A 94 -9.23 6.79 -14.20
C THR A 94 -8.49 6.70 -12.86
N GLY A 95 -7.16 6.61 -12.93
CA GLY A 95 -6.29 6.64 -11.75
C GLY A 95 -6.40 7.95 -10.97
N GLU A 96 -6.56 9.09 -11.64
CA GLU A 96 -6.80 10.39 -11.00
C GLU A 96 -8.13 10.41 -10.24
N ALA A 97 -9.23 10.02 -10.88
CA ALA A 97 -10.54 10.00 -10.26
C ALA A 97 -10.57 9.08 -9.03
N LEU A 98 -9.94 7.91 -9.14
CA LEU A 98 -9.81 6.97 -8.03
C LEU A 98 -8.99 7.57 -6.88
N ALA A 99 -7.83 8.16 -7.16
CA ALA A 99 -6.98 8.76 -6.14
C ALA A 99 -7.71 9.91 -5.41
N CYS A 100 -8.41 10.77 -6.15
CA CYS A 100 -9.21 11.85 -5.58
C CYS A 100 -10.35 11.33 -4.68
N ASN A 101 -11.06 10.28 -5.12
CA ASN A 101 -12.11 9.66 -4.31
C ASN A 101 -11.55 9.13 -2.99
N CYS A 102 -10.45 8.36 -3.04
CA CYS A 102 -9.81 7.80 -1.86
C CYS A 102 -9.30 8.89 -0.91
N ILE A 103 -8.70 9.96 -1.42
CA ILE A 103 -8.29 11.12 -0.62
C ILE A 103 -9.50 11.74 0.09
N GLY A 104 -10.62 11.93 -0.62
CA GLY A 104 -11.83 12.50 -0.05
C GLY A 104 -12.40 11.66 1.10
N VAL A 105 -12.49 10.34 0.91
CA VAL A 105 -12.95 9.40 1.95
C VAL A 105 -12.03 9.44 3.16
N ASN A 106 -10.72 9.40 2.94
CA ASN A 106 -9.73 9.38 4.02
C ASN A 106 -9.73 10.71 4.81
N LEU A 107 -9.91 11.84 4.13
CA LEU A 107 -10.11 13.15 4.76
C LEU A 107 -11.43 13.24 5.52
N GLN A 108 -12.51 12.63 5.04
CA GLN A 108 -13.79 12.61 5.76
C GLN A 108 -13.73 11.76 7.03
N LEU A 109 -13.04 10.62 6.97
CA LEU A 109 -12.73 9.80 8.15
C LEU A 109 -11.91 10.59 9.18
N ARG A 110 -10.93 11.38 8.74
CA ARG A 110 -10.15 12.29 9.60
C ARG A 110 -10.98 13.49 10.10
N GLY A 111 -11.93 13.96 9.29
CA GLY A 111 -12.86 15.06 9.54
C GLY A 111 -13.77 14.83 10.75
N GLY A 112 -14.07 13.57 11.07
CA GLY A 112 -14.78 13.18 12.28
C GLY A 112 -14.04 13.55 13.59
N ASP A 113 -12.71 13.69 13.55
CA ASP A 113 -11.87 14.08 14.70
C ASP A 113 -11.67 15.60 14.84
N TRP A 114 -12.00 16.41 13.82
CA TRP A 114 -11.95 17.88 13.93
C TRP A 114 -12.95 18.43 14.96
N GLY A 115 -14.04 17.70 15.21
CA GLY A 115 -14.98 18.02 16.29
C GLY A 115 -14.42 17.82 17.70
N LYS A 116 -13.35 17.01 17.87
CA LYS A 116 -12.68 16.81 19.16
C LYS A 116 -11.48 17.75 19.34
N ALA A 117 -10.72 17.99 18.28
CA ALA A 117 -9.56 18.90 18.33
C ALA A 117 -9.96 20.38 18.57
N GLY A 118 -11.16 20.79 18.16
CA GLY A 118 -11.68 22.14 18.44
C GLY A 118 -12.23 22.34 19.85
N ALA A 119 -12.54 21.27 20.59
CA ALA A 119 -13.15 21.35 21.92
C ALA A 119 -12.10 21.53 23.05
N GLU A 120 -10.87 21.03 22.87
CA GLU A 120 -9.81 21.20 23.88
C GLU A 120 -8.95 22.47 23.68
N ALA A 121 -9.06 23.15 22.54
CA ALA A 121 -8.33 24.41 22.27
C ALA A 121 -9.10 25.68 22.73
N GLY A 122 -10.31 25.55 23.26
CA GLY A 122 -11.18 26.68 23.64
C GLY A 122 -11.22 27.03 25.13
N GLY A 123 -10.49 26.33 26.00
CA GLY A 123 -10.55 26.51 27.46
C GLY A 123 -9.29 27.13 28.06
N GLY A 124 -9.00 28.39 27.76
CA GLY A 124 -7.84 29.05 28.38
C GLY A 124 -7.64 30.49 27.93
N GLY A 125 -8.45 31.41 28.45
CA GLY A 125 -8.29 32.83 28.16
C GLY A 125 -9.33 33.71 28.86
N GLY A 126 -9.50 33.53 30.17
CA GLY A 126 -10.27 34.44 31.02
C GLY A 126 -9.43 34.80 32.23
N GLY A 127 -8.87 36.02 32.23
CA GLY A 127 -8.10 36.64 33.29
C GLY A 127 -7.95 38.12 32.99
#